data_AF-A0A7K2DW38-F1
#
_entry.id   AF-A0A7K2DW38-F1
#
_cell.length_a   1.000
_cell.length_b   1.000
_cell.length_c   1.000
_cell.angle_alpha   90.00
_cell.angle_beta   90.00
_cell.angle_gamma   90.00
#
_symmetry.space_group_name_H-M   'P 1'
#
loop_
_entity.id
_entity.type
_entity.pdbx_description
1 polymer ?
#
loop_
_entity_poly.entity_id
_entity_poly.type
_entity_poly.pdbx_seq_one_letter_code
_entity_poly.pdbx_strand_id
1 'polypeptide(L)'
;MINVMDLLPTIAGLAGARLPEDRVIDGMDLRPVLSGAEETIAPDRMFYYYNGLNLQAVREGRWKLHLPRRSEMLVWWDSGLDELEAPMLFDLETDPGETNDLAAQRPEVVERLLAKAEQIRAELGSWEQEGRDQKPIEHLMDDRRRLRHLRTQQRHQDMGRDVPSTRYR
;
A
#
# COMPACT_ATOMS: atom_id res chain seq x y z
N MET A 1 -3.62 -15.41 4.93
CA MET A 1 -2.48 -14.79 4.21
C MET A 1 -2.09 -13.51 4.95
N ILE A 2 -0.80 -13.19 5.07
CA ILE A 2 -0.30 -12.06 5.86
C ILE A 2 0.40 -11.06 4.93
N ASN A 3 0.32 -9.75 5.21
CA ASN A 3 1.12 -8.72 4.56
C ASN A 3 1.89 -7.85 5.56
N VAL A 4 2.78 -7.01 5.03
CA VAL A 4 3.53 -6.03 5.81
C VAL A 4 2.64 -4.98 6.47
N MET A 5 1.48 -4.66 5.89
CA MET A 5 0.54 -3.66 6.44
C MET A 5 -0.10 -4.15 7.75
N ASP A 6 -0.16 -5.46 7.98
CA ASP A 6 -0.63 -6.09 9.21
C ASP A 6 0.26 -5.79 10.42
N LEU A 7 1.53 -5.40 10.19
CA LEU A 7 2.43 -5.06 11.28
C LEU A 7 1.93 -3.85 12.08
N LEU A 8 1.34 -2.85 11.42
CA LEU A 8 0.84 -1.65 12.09
C LEU A 8 -0.23 -1.97 13.16
N PRO A 9 -1.39 -2.58 12.82
CA PRO A 9 -2.42 -2.88 13.81
C PRO A 9 -1.96 -3.92 14.84
N THR A 10 -1.13 -4.89 14.43
CA THR A 10 -0.60 -5.91 15.35
C THR A 10 0.30 -5.29 16.42
N ILE A 11 1.27 -4.46 16.02
CA ILE A 11 2.19 -3.79 16.95
C ILE A 11 1.43 -2.79 17.82
N ALA A 12 0.49 -2.02 17.25
CA ALA A 12 -0.36 -1.12 18.02
C ALA A 12 -1.16 -1.87 19.09
N GLY A 13 -1.78 -3.00 18.73
CA GLY A 13 -2.52 -3.86 19.64
C GLY A 13 -1.63 -4.46 20.75
N LEU A 14 -0.40 -4.88 20.43
CA LEU A 14 0.56 -5.37 21.41
C LEU A 14 1.05 -4.25 22.36
N ALA A 15 1.19 -3.03 21.86
CA ALA A 15 1.62 -1.87 22.64
C ALA A 15 0.49 -1.21 23.45
N GLY A 16 -0.77 -1.63 23.26
CA GLY A 16 -1.94 -0.98 23.85
C GLY A 16 -2.25 0.41 23.26
N ALA A 17 -1.72 0.71 22.08
CA ALA A 17 -1.96 1.96 21.36
C ALA A 17 -3.29 1.92 20.60
N ARG A 18 -3.94 3.08 20.47
CA ARG A 18 -5.14 3.23 19.64
C ARG A 18 -4.73 3.61 18.22
N LEU A 19 -5.34 2.93 17.24
CA LEU A 19 -5.20 3.31 15.83
C LEU A 19 -6.04 4.56 15.53
N PRO A 20 -5.65 5.38 14.54
CA PRO A 20 -6.48 6.48 14.08
C PRO A 20 -7.83 5.97 13.51
N GLU A 21 -8.91 6.67 13.83
CA GLU A 21 -10.27 6.38 13.34
C GLU A 21 -10.67 7.25 12.14
N ASP A 22 -9.80 8.20 11.75
CA ASP A 22 -10.04 9.17 10.67
C ASP A 22 -9.59 8.69 9.29
N ARG A 23 -9.16 7.43 9.16
CA ARG A 23 -8.67 6.83 7.92
C ARG A 23 -8.83 5.31 7.95
N VAL A 24 -8.91 4.73 6.75
CA VAL A 24 -8.88 3.28 6.58
C VAL A 24 -7.47 2.76 6.87
N ILE A 25 -7.40 1.63 7.58
CA ILE A 25 -6.16 0.88 7.83
C ILE A 25 -6.31 -0.48 7.14
N ASP A 26 -5.49 -0.74 6.13
CA ASP A 26 -5.58 -1.96 5.32
C ASP A 26 -5.12 -3.21 6.07
N GLY A 27 -4.25 -3.03 7.08
CA GLY A 27 -3.72 -4.09 7.91
C GLY A 27 -4.78 -4.72 8.83
N MET A 28 -4.56 -5.97 9.22
CA MET A 28 -5.33 -6.68 10.23
C MET A 28 -4.45 -7.05 11.42
N ASP A 29 -5.04 -7.04 12.61
CA ASP A 29 -4.35 -7.43 13.83
C ASP A 29 -4.13 -8.95 13.87
N LEU A 30 -2.87 -9.37 13.85
CA LEU A 30 -2.46 -10.78 13.79
C LEU A 30 -2.43 -11.47 15.15
N ARG A 31 -2.70 -10.78 16.27
CA ARG A 31 -2.64 -11.37 17.61
C ARG A 31 -3.44 -12.67 17.76
N PRO A 32 -4.67 -12.83 17.20
CA PRO A 32 -5.40 -14.09 17.28
C PRO A 32 -4.69 -15.27 16.60
N VAL A 33 -4.04 -15.04 15.45
CA VAL A 33 -3.27 -16.09 14.77
C VAL A 33 -1.96 -16.38 15.49
N LEU A 34 -1.27 -15.34 15.96
CA LEU A 34 0.00 -15.49 16.68
C LEU A 34 -0.17 -16.21 18.03
N SER A 35 -1.33 -16.06 18.69
CA SER A 35 -1.65 -16.76 19.93
C SER A 35 -2.18 -18.17 19.72
N GLY A 36 -2.42 -18.58 18.46
CA GLY A 36 -3.06 -19.85 18.12
C GLY A 36 -4.56 -19.90 18.43
N ALA A 37 -5.20 -18.75 18.68
CA ALA A 37 -6.64 -18.66 18.86
C ALA A 37 -7.40 -18.83 17.52
N GLU A 38 -6.77 -18.46 16.41
CA GLU A 38 -7.29 -18.65 15.05
C GLU A 38 -6.21 -19.23 14.13
N GLU A 39 -6.61 -20.02 13.14
CA GLU A 39 -5.68 -20.57 12.13
C GLU A 39 -5.35 -19.55 11.02
N THR A 40 -6.30 -18.66 10.71
CA THR A 40 -6.15 -17.66 9.64
C THR A 40 -7.04 -16.46 9.91
N ILE A 41 -6.65 -15.31 9.36
CA ILE A 41 -7.45 -14.07 9.38
C ILE A 41 -7.85 -13.75 7.95
N ALA A 42 -9.15 -13.52 7.74
CA ALA A 42 -9.76 -13.12 6.48
C ALA A 42 -9.28 -13.98 5.28
N PRO A 43 -9.77 -15.23 5.14
CA PRO A 43 -9.35 -16.14 4.08
C PRO A 43 -9.66 -15.62 2.67
N ASP A 44 -10.64 -14.73 2.54
CA ASP A 44 -11.10 -14.05 1.34
C ASP A 44 -10.51 -12.63 1.19
N ARG A 45 -9.44 -12.31 1.92
CA ARG A 45 -8.80 -11.00 1.86
C ARG A 45 -8.22 -10.70 0.47
N MET A 46 -8.51 -9.50 -0.01
CA MET A 46 -7.95 -8.94 -1.24
C MET A 46 -6.55 -8.37 -1.02
N PHE A 47 -5.69 -8.54 -2.02
CA PHE A 47 -4.38 -7.91 -2.12
C PHE A 47 -4.30 -7.19 -3.46
N TYR A 48 -3.84 -5.94 -3.43
CA TYR A 48 -3.76 -5.07 -4.61
C TYR A 48 -2.30 -4.71 -4.86
N TYR A 49 -1.83 -4.93 -6.08
CA TYR A 49 -0.43 -4.74 -6.44
C TYR A 49 -0.31 -3.49 -7.31
N TYR A 50 0.16 -2.41 -6.72
CA TYR A 50 0.39 -1.15 -7.41
C TYR A 50 1.85 -1.03 -7.84
N ASN A 51 2.04 -0.47 -9.04
CA ASN A 51 3.32 0.03 -9.50
C ASN A 51 3.19 1.53 -9.77
N GLY A 52 3.77 2.35 -8.88
CA GLY A 52 3.43 3.78 -8.82
C GLY A 52 1.93 3.96 -8.59
N LEU A 53 1.27 4.66 -9.49
CA LEU A 53 -0.19 4.86 -9.45
C LEU A 53 -0.97 3.76 -10.17
N ASN A 54 -0.31 2.90 -10.96
CA ASN A 54 -1.02 1.94 -11.81
C ASN A 54 -1.26 0.61 -11.08
N LEU A 55 -2.52 0.17 -11.01
CA LEU A 55 -2.88 -1.13 -10.46
C LEU A 55 -2.52 -2.25 -11.46
N GLN A 56 -1.54 -3.08 -11.10
CA GLN A 56 -0.98 -4.14 -11.95
C GLN A 56 -1.71 -5.47 -11.81
N ALA A 57 -2.12 -5.81 -10.59
CA ALA A 57 -2.72 -7.09 -10.30
C ALA A 57 -3.59 -7.03 -9.05
N VAL A 58 -4.51 -7.99 -8.95
CA VAL A 58 -5.30 -8.24 -7.73
C VAL A 58 -5.20 -9.71 -7.36
N ARG A 59 -5.29 -10.02 -6.06
CA ARG A 59 -5.27 -11.39 -5.56
C ARG A 59 -6.33 -11.59 -4.48
N GLU A 60 -7.00 -12.73 -4.54
CA GLU A 60 -7.91 -13.21 -3.51
C GLU A 60 -7.64 -14.70 -3.25
N GLY A 61 -7.19 -15.03 -2.04
CA GLY A 61 -6.80 -16.39 -1.69
C GLY A 61 -5.74 -16.95 -2.66
N ARG A 62 -6.12 -18.00 -3.38
CA ARG A 62 -5.26 -18.70 -4.36
C ARG A 62 -5.17 -17.98 -5.71
N TRP A 63 -6.17 -17.16 -6.05
CA TRP A 63 -6.29 -16.59 -7.37
C TRP A 63 -5.57 -15.26 -7.46
N LYS A 64 -4.68 -15.11 -8.44
CA LYS A 64 -4.06 -13.83 -8.79
C LYS A 64 -4.36 -13.50 -10.24
N LEU A 65 -4.89 -12.29 -10.45
CA LEU A 65 -5.21 -11.75 -11.77
C LEU A 65 -4.25 -10.61 -12.08
N HIS A 66 -3.46 -10.76 -13.13
CA HIS A 66 -2.72 -9.65 -13.74
C HIS A 66 -3.66 -8.87 -14.64
N LEU A 67 -3.62 -7.55 -14.50
CA LEU A 67 -4.48 -6.63 -15.24
C LEU A 67 -3.78 -6.14 -16.51
N PRO A 68 -4.56 -5.80 -17.55
CA PRO A 68 -4.02 -5.16 -18.74
C PRO A 68 -3.26 -3.88 -18.41
N ARG A 69 -2.12 -3.67 -19.09
CA ARG A 69 -1.20 -2.56 -18.87
C ARG A 69 -0.36 -2.31 -20.12
N ARG A 70 0.04 -1.06 -20.31
CA ARG A 70 0.95 -0.64 -21.40
C ARG A 70 2.18 0.06 -20.81
N SER A 71 3.24 0.16 -21.60
CA SER A 71 4.52 0.74 -21.16
C SER A 71 4.39 2.17 -20.65
N GLU A 72 3.47 2.96 -21.19
CA GLU A 72 3.27 4.35 -20.74
C GLU A 72 2.70 4.44 -19.32
N MET A 73 2.04 3.39 -18.85
CA MET A 73 1.47 3.32 -17.51
C MET A 73 2.49 2.86 -16.45
N LEU A 74 3.70 2.51 -16.87
CA LEU A 74 4.77 2.03 -15.99
C LEU A 74 5.66 3.19 -15.54
N VAL A 75 6.19 3.05 -14.34
CA VAL A 75 7.16 3.99 -13.78
C VAL A 75 8.52 3.83 -14.45
N TRP A 76 9.28 4.91 -14.55
CA TRP A 76 10.55 4.95 -15.30
C TRP A 76 11.63 3.97 -14.81
N TRP A 77 11.56 3.52 -13.54
CA TRP A 77 12.50 2.54 -12.98
C TRP A 77 12.09 1.10 -13.21
N ASP A 78 10.92 0.86 -13.82
CA ASP A 78 10.33 -0.47 -13.98
C ASP A 78 10.03 -0.79 -15.45
N SER A 79 10.96 -0.42 -16.33
CA SER A 79 10.90 -0.65 -17.77
C SER A 79 11.01 -2.13 -18.19
N GLY A 80 10.99 -3.06 -17.22
CA GLY A 80 11.16 -4.51 -17.44
C GLY A 80 9.87 -5.32 -17.27
N LEU A 81 8.74 -4.69 -16.94
CA LEU A 81 7.44 -5.37 -16.92
C LEU A 81 6.88 -5.46 -18.34
N ASP A 82 6.46 -6.67 -18.73
CA ASP A 82 5.81 -6.90 -20.02
C ASP A 82 4.48 -6.16 -20.09
N GLU A 83 4.21 -5.56 -21.25
CA GLU A 83 2.88 -5.09 -21.61
C GLU A 83 1.91 -6.26 -21.65
N LEU A 84 0.66 -5.98 -21.29
CA LEU A 84 -0.37 -7.00 -21.24
C LEU A 84 -1.66 -6.45 -21.82
N GLU A 85 -2.12 -7.05 -22.93
CA GLU A 85 -3.34 -6.61 -23.62
C GLU A 85 -4.62 -7.18 -22.98
N ALA A 86 -4.52 -8.35 -22.33
CA ALA A 86 -5.67 -9.04 -21.75
C ALA A 86 -5.35 -9.59 -20.35
N PRO A 87 -6.33 -9.69 -19.43
CA PRO A 87 -6.09 -10.22 -18.10
C PRO A 87 -5.56 -11.66 -18.13
N MET A 88 -4.62 -11.98 -17.25
CA MET A 88 -4.10 -13.35 -17.06
C MET A 88 -4.38 -13.82 -15.64
N LEU A 89 -4.87 -15.05 -15.48
CA LEU A 89 -5.29 -15.59 -14.19
C LEU A 89 -4.42 -16.79 -13.81
N PHE A 90 -3.91 -16.79 -12.58
CA PHE A 90 -3.08 -17.86 -12.05
C PHE A 90 -3.62 -18.39 -10.72
N ASP A 91 -3.45 -19.70 -10.50
CA ASP A 91 -3.68 -20.37 -9.22
C ASP A 91 -2.35 -20.51 -8.47
N LEU A 92 -2.09 -19.63 -7.51
CA LEU A 92 -0.83 -19.59 -6.77
C LEU A 92 -0.63 -20.74 -5.78
N GLU A 93 -1.63 -21.58 -5.52
CA GLU A 93 -1.45 -22.78 -4.72
C GLU A 93 -0.86 -23.93 -5.52
N THR A 94 -1.27 -24.07 -6.79
CA THR A 94 -0.80 -25.15 -7.68
C THR A 94 0.28 -24.71 -8.65
N ASP A 95 0.35 -23.41 -8.95
CA ASP A 95 1.32 -22.77 -9.84
C ASP A 95 1.87 -21.47 -9.21
N PRO A 96 2.73 -21.57 -8.17
CA PRO A 96 3.35 -20.40 -7.56
C PRO A 96 4.25 -19.59 -8.52
N GLY A 97 4.66 -20.20 -9.64
CA GLY A 97 5.51 -19.60 -10.66
C GLY A 97 4.75 -18.81 -11.72
N GLU A 98 3.41 -18.78 -11.68
CA GLU A 98 2.56 -18.08 -12.65
C GLU A 98 2.88 -18.48 -14.11
N THR A 99 2.99 -19.78 -14.35
CA THR A 99 3.39 -20.36 -15.65
C THR A 99 2.21 -20.77 -16.52
N ASN A 100 1.03 -20.99 -15.93
CA ASN A 100 -0.16 -21.50 -16.62
C ASN A 100 -1.34 -20.54 -16.50
N ASP A 101 -1.63 -19.82 -17.58
CA ASP A 101 -2.77 -18.90 -17.63
C ASP A 101 -4.11 -19.65 -17.73
N LEU A 102 -4.97 -19.40 -16.73
CA LEU A 102 -6.29 -19.99 -16.56
C LEU A 102 -7.42 -19.04 -16.94
N ALA A 103 -7.15 -17.84 -17.45
CA ALA A 103 -8.17 -16.82 -17.68
C ALA A 103 -9.32 -17.31 -18.58
N ALA A 104 -9.01 -18.00 -19.67
CA ALA A 104 -10.01 -18.58 -20.56
C ALA A 104 -10.78 -19.77 -19.95
N GLN A 105 -10.19 -20.45 -18.97
CA GLN A 105 -10.75 -21.66 -18.35
C GLN A 105 -11.61 -21.34 -17.12
N ARG A 106 -11.47 -20.14 -16.55
CA ARG A 106 -12.13 -19.66 -15.33
C ARG A 106 -12.66 -18.22 -15.51
N PRO A 107 -13.50 -17.95 -16.54
CA PRO A 107 -14.00 -16.60 -16.79
C PRO A 107 -14.77 -16.01 -15.60
N GLU A 108 -15.42 -16.84 -14.80
CA GLU A 108 -16.14 -16.44 -13.58
C GLU A 108 -15.22 -15.86 -12.51
N VAL A 109 -14.00 -16.38 -12.39
CA VAL A 109 -12.99 -15.86 -11.46
C VAL A 109 -12.42 -14.56 -11.99
N VAL A 110 -12.16 -14.48 -13.30
CA VAL A 110 -11.68 -13.27 -13.96
C VAL A 110 -12.68 -12.13 -13.76
N GLU A 111 -13.96 -12.34 -14.08
CA GLU A 111 -15.00 -11.31 -13.94
C GLU A 111 -15.10 -10.79 -12.50
N ARG A 112 -15.09 -11.71 -11.53
CA ARG A 112 -15.16 -11.36 -10.12
C ARG A 112 -13.95 -10.56 -9.64
N LEU A 113 -12.74 -10.92 -10.06
CA LEU A 113 -11.53 -10.19 -9.70
C LEU A 113 -11.41 -8.86 -10.44
N LEU A 114 -11.89 -8.76 -11.68
CA LEU A 114 -12.02 -7.49 -12.38
C LEU A 114 -12.98 -6.54 -11.66
N ALA A 115 -14.13 -7.03 -11.17
CA ALA A 115 -15.04 -6.22 -10.37
C ALA A 115 -14.38 -5.66 -9.10
N LYS A 116 -13.53 -6.46 -8.44
CA LYS A 116 -12.73 -6.00 -7.29
C LYS A 116 -11.65 -4.99 -7.70
N ALA A 117 -11.03 -5.17 -8.87
CA ALA A 117 -10.07 -4.23 -9.41
C ALA A 117 -10.71 -2.87 -9.70
N GLU A 118 -11.91 -2.84 -10.27
CA GLU A 118 -12.64 -1.58 -10.50
C GLU A 118 -13.06 -0.89 -9.21
N GLN A 119 -13.48 -1.66 -8.20
CA GLN A 119 -13.78 -1.11 -6.88
C GLN A 119 -12.55 -0.41 -6.28
N ILE A 120 -11.39 -1.09 -6.26
CA ILE A 120 -10.20 -0.50 -5.66
C ILE A 120 -9.64 0.68 -6.49
N ARG A 121 -9.83 0.68 -7.81
CA ARG A 121 -9.49 1.82 -8.66
C ARG A 121 -10.31 3.06 -8.32
N ALA A 122 -11.60 2.90 -8.03
CA ALA A 122 -12.43 4.01 -7.55
C ALA A 122 -12.00 4.52 -6.16
N GLU A 123 -11.48 3.62 -5.32
CA GLU A 123 -11.02 3.92 -3.96
C GLU A 123 -9.65 4.59 -3.94
N LEU A 124 -8.64 3.92 -4.47
CA LEU A 124 -7.23 4.28 -4.38
C LEU A 124 -6.66 4.88 -5.67
N GLY A 125 -7.46 4.96 -6.73
CA GLY A 125 -7.08 5.52 -8.02
C GLY A 125 -6.32 4.53 -8.91
N SER A 126 -5.94 5.01 -10.09
CA SER A 126 -5.09 4.29 -11.03
C SER A 126 -4.31 5.26 -11.91
N TRP A 127 -3.63 4.75 -12.94
CA TRP A 127 -3.09 5.60 -14.00
C TRP A 127 -4.19 6.49 -14.60
N GLU A 128 -3.98 7.81 -14.61
CA GLU A 128 -4.96 8.82 -15.06
C GLU A 128 -6.33 8.79 -14.36
N GLN A 129 -6.40 8.20 -13.17
CA GLN A 129 -7.63 8.09 -12.38
C GLN A 129 -7.35 8.45 -10.91
N GLU A 130 -8.00 9.50 -10.41
CA GLU A 130 -7.94 9.84 -8.99
C GLU A 130 -8.89 8.95 -8.19
N GLY A 131 -8.41 8.47 -7.05
CA GLY A 131 -9.20 7.67 -6.10
C GLY A 131 -9.85 8.55 -5.04
N ARG A 132 -11.07 8.21 -4.62
CA ARG A 132 -11.81 8.97 -3.59
C ARG A 132 -11.07 9.05 -2.24
N ASP A 133 -10.24 8.06 -1.95
CA ASP A 133 -9.48 7.92 -0.70
C ASP A 133 -8.00 8.32 -0.86
N GLN A 134 -7.60 8.80 -2.05
CA GLN A 134 -6.27 9.36 -2.25
C GLN A 134 -6.12 10.69 -1.49
N LYS A 135 -5.01 10.84 -0.76
CA LYS A 135 -4.68 12.12 -0.14
C LYS A 135 -4.09 13.08 -1.17
N PRO A 136 -4.61 14.32 -1.29
CA PRO A 136 -4.04 15.30 -2.19
C PRO A 136 -2.57 15.57 -1.87
N ILE A 137 -1.73 15.63 -2.91
CA ILE A 137 -0.30 15.95 -2.79
C ILE A 137 -0.09 17.32 -2.12
N GLU A 138 -1.04 18.24 -2.28
CA GLU A 138 -1.03 19.59 -1.69
C GLU A 138 -0.84 19.58 -0.17
N HIS A 139 -1.42 18.60 0.53
CA HIS A 139 -1.28 18.48 1.98
C HIS A 139 0.17 18.18 2.42
N LEU A 140 0.95 17.49 1.59
CA LEU A 140 2.38 17.22 1.83
C LEU A 140 3.26 18.46 1.61
N MET A 141 2.82 19.39 0.76
CA MET A 141 3.55 20.65 0.53
C MET A 141 3.33 21.66 1.67
N ASP A 142 2.18 21.61 2.34
CA ASP A 142 1.84 22.55 3.41
C ASP A 142 2.54 22.21 4.73
N ASP A 143 2.74 20.92 5.05
CA ASP A 143 3.54 20.50 6.21
C ASP A 143 5.04 20.86 6.05
N ARG A 144 5.55 20.96 4.82
CA ARG A 144 6.90 21.50 4.55
C ARG A 144 7.00 23.01 4.76
N ARG A 145 5.89 23.75 4.74
CA ARG A 145 5.86 25.17 5.15
C ARG A 145 5.85 25.29 6.68
N ARG A 146 5.06 24.45 7.37
CA ARG A 146 5.01 24.39 8.85
C ARG A 146 6.38 24.06 9.47
N LEU A 147 7.10 23.08 8.91
CA LEU A 147 8.45 22.71 9.39
C LEU A 147 9.52 23.77 9.13
N ARG A 148 9.36 24.61 8.09
CA ARG A 148 10.26 25.76 7.85
C ARG A 148 10.08 26.86 8.88
N HIS A 149 8.83 27.16 9.26
CA HIS A 149 8.52 28.16 10.27
C HIS A 149 9.01 27.76 11.68
N LEU A 150 8.94 26.46 12.02
CA LEU A 150 9.46 25.95 13.30
C LEU A 150 11.00 26.06 13.40
N ARG A 151 11.72 25.81 12.29
CA ARG A 151 13.19 26.03 12.24
C ARG A 151 13.60 27.50 12.31
N THR A 152 12.75 28.42 11.87
CA THR A 152 13.03 29.87 11.97
C THR A 152 12.77 30.39 13.39
N GLN A 153 11.74 29.88 14.07
CA GLN A 153 11.45 30.27 15.46
C GLN A 153 12.46 29.71 16.48
N GLN A 154 12.97 28.47 16.30
CA GLN A 154 14.03 27.93 17.16
C GLN A 154 15.38 28.68 17.01
N ARG A 155 15.75 29.14 15.80
CA ARG A 155 16.96 29.96 15.61
C ARG A 155 16.89 31.33 16.29
N HIS A 156 15.70 31.90 16.43
CA HIS A 156 15.52 33.16 17.15
C HIS A 156 15.50 33.00 18.67
N GLN A 157 15.18 31.81 19.19
CA GLN A 157 15.24 31.52 20.63
C GLN A 157 16.65 31.13 21.11
N ASP A 158 17.46 30.49 20.26
CA ASP A 158 18.83 30.08 20.61
C ASP A 158 19.91 31.18 20.41
N MET A 159 19.60 32.28 19.73
CA MET A 159 20.52 33.43 19.56
C MET A 159 20.58 34.38 20.78
N GLY A 160 19.94 34.03 21.90
CA GLY A 160 19.88 34.86 23.11
C GLY A 160 20.56 34.29 24.36
N ARG A 161 21.30 33.18 24.26
CA ARG A 161 22.07 32.65 25.40
C ARG A 161 23.56 32.76 25.13
N ASP A 162 24.16 33.79 25.72
CA ASP A 162 25.61 33.99 25.83
C ASP A 162 26.30 32.70 26.30
N VAL A 163 27.27 32.25 25.52
CA VAL A 163 28.20 31.18 25.89
C VAL A 163 29.37 31.83 26.63
N PRO A 164 29.64 31.50 27.92
CA PRO A 164 30.83 32.00 28.58
C PRO A 164 32.07 31.29 28.03
N SER A 165 33.07 32.07 27.63
CA SER A 165 34.36 31.58 27.16
C SER A 165 35.15 30.94 28.32
N THR A 166 35.34 29.62 28.29
CA THR A 166 36.30 28.95 29.18
C THR A 166 37.58 28.68 28.39
N ARG A 167 38.65 29.43 28.72
CA ARG A 167 40.02 29.14 28.31
C ARG A 167 40.49 27.87 29.00
N TYR A 168 40.96 26.88 28.25
CA TYR A 168 41.75 25.78 28.78
C TYR A 168 43.21 26.20 28.98
N ARG A 169 43.75 25.93 30.17
CA ARG A 169 45.18 25.76 30.43
C ARG A 169 45.51 24.28 30.29
#